data_AF-A0A1Y5GLK1-F1
#
_entry.id   AF-A0A1Y5GLK1-F1
#
_cell.length_a   1.000
_cell.length_b   1.000
_cell.length_c   1.000
_cell.angle_alpha   90.00
_cell.angle_beta   90.00
_cell.angle_gamma   90.00
#
_symmetry.space_group_name_H-M   'P 1'
#
loop_
_entity.id
_entity.type
_entity.pdbx_description
1 polymer ?
#
loop_
_entity_poly.entity_id
_entity_poly.type
_entity_poly.pdbx_seq_one_letter_code
_entity_poly.pdbx_strand_id
1 'polypeptide(L)'
;MNVATLEGKQLDYWMYQHACGVLETKVSQAEFESGYAAGKFQFTEDKALLVDLMENYTINVQRLAGEWLASTSGHSYYADTPLVACIRLVVALTFGNTVKED
;
A
#
# COMPACT_ATOMS: atom_id res chain seq x y z
N MET A 1 10.63 -4.80 -9.25
CA MET A 1 9.53 -5.67 -8.79
C MET A 1 8.21 -5.03 -9.18
N ASN A 2 7.26 -5.81 -9.67
CA ASN A 2 5.95 -5.30 -10.06
C ASN A 2 5.11 -5.06 -8.79
N VAL A 3 4.51 -3.88 -8.65
CA VAL A 3 3.66 -3.57 -7.48
C VAL A 3 2.50 -4.57 -7.34
N ALA A 4 2.02 -5.12 -8.45
CA ALA A 4 0.93 -6.10 -8.47
C ALA A 4 1.28 -7.41 -7.75
N THR A 5 2.57 -7.71 -7.53
CA THR A 5 3.03 -8.94 -6.88
C THR A 5 3.51 -8.71 -5.45
N LEU A 6 3.48 -7.47 -4.95
CA LEU A 6 3.93 -7.16 -3.59
C LEU A 6 2.89 -7.58 -2.57
N GLU A 7 3.32 -8.21 -1.48
CA GLU A 7 2.47 -8.74 -0.42
C GLU A 7 3.13 -8.62 0.96
N GLY A 8 2.30 -8.66 2.00
CA GLY A 8 2.70 -8.63 3.40
C GLY A 8 3.75 -7.56 3.70
N LYS A 9 4.79 -7.97 4.44
CA LYS A 9 5.87 -7.09 4.90
C LYS A 9 6.52 -6.27 3.79
N GLN A 10 6.65 -6.82 2.58
CA GLN A 10 7.29 -6.10 1.49
C GLN A 10 6.39 -4.97 0.99
N LEU A 11 5.09 -5.22 0.82
CA LEU A 11 4.12 -4.19 0.47
C LEU A 11 4.02 -3.13 1.58
N ASP A 12 4.05 -3.57 2.85
CA ASP A 12 4.07 -2.70 4.01
C ASP A 12 5.28 -1.78 4.06
N TYR A 13 6.45 -2.25 3.64
CA TYR A 13 7.65 -1.41 3.56
C TYR A 13 7.50 -0.29 2.52
N TRP A 14 6.95 -0.60 1.34
CA TRP A 14 6.68 0.42 0.32
C TRP A 14 5.62 1.43 0.79
N MET A 15 4.61 0.97 1.52
CA MET A 15 3.63 1.87 2.14
C MET A 15 4.25 2.73 3.25
N TYR A 16 5.19 2.19 4.04
CA TYR A 16 5.99 2.96 5.00
C TYR A 16 6.81 4.05 4.30
N GLN A 17 7.50 3.72 3.20
CA GLN A 17 8.26 4.71 2.43
C GLN A 17 7.37 5.83 1.90
N HIS A 18 6.20 5.48 1.39
CA HIS A 18 5.19 6.45 0.98
C HIS A 18 4.76 7.35 2.15
N ALA A 19 4.43 6.76 3.31
CA ALA A 19 4.03 7.51 4.50
C ALA A 19 5.14 8.46 4.98
N CYS A 20 6.41 8.02 4.97
CA CYS A 20 7.54 8.87 5.28
C CYS A 20 7.64 10.07 4.32
N GLY A 21 7.42 9.84 3.02
CA GLY A 21 7.37 10.89 2.02
C GLY A 21 6.27 11.92 2.28
N VAL A 22 5.05 11.46 2.60
CA VAL A 22 3.92 12.34 2.96
C VAL A 22 4.21 13.17 4.21
N LEU A 23 4.89 12.57 5.20
CA LEU A 23 5.23 13.22 6.47
C LEU A 23 6.53 14.04 6.40
N GLU A 24 7.19 14.12 5.24
CA GLU A 24 8.50 14.75 5.04
C GLU A 24 9.58 14.22 6.02
N THR A 25 9.48 12.93 6.37
CA THR A 25 10.43 12.24 7.27
C THR A 25 11.37 11.34 6.49
N LYS A 26 12.55 11.09 7.05
CA LYS A 26 13.55 10.24 6.40
C LYS A 26 13.18 8.76 6.55
N VAL A 27 13.19 8.03 5.44
CA VAL A 27 13.04 6.57 5.44
C VAL A 27 14.21 5.92 6.18
N SER A 28 13.89 5.02 7.12
CA SER A 28 14.86 4.21 7.85
C SER A 28 14.45 2.74 7.84
N GLN A 29 15.23 1.91 7.17
CA GLN A 29 14.98 0.46 7.14
C GLN A 29 15.07 -0.14 8.55
N ALA A 30 16.04 0.30 9.36
CA ALA A 30 16.18 -0.18 10.74
C ALA A 30 14.97 0.17 11.60
N GLU A 31 14.38 1.36 11.40
CA GLU A 31 13.17 1.78 12.10
C GLU A 31 11.96 0.94 11.66
N PHE A 32 11.80 0.75 10.34
CA PHE A 32 10.74 -0.10 9.81
C PHE A 32 10.85 -1.51 10.39
N GLU A 33 12.03 -2.14 10.33
CA GLU A 33 12.27 -3.49 10.84
C GLU A 33 11.95 -3.62 12.33
N SER A 34 12.45 -2.68 13.15
CA SER A 34 12.17 -2.67 14.59
C SER A 34 10.69 -2.40 14.89
N GLY A 35 10.03 -1.51 14.13
CA GLY A 35 8.62 -1.20 14.30
C GLY A 35 7.74 -2.36 13.89
N TYR A 36 8.04 -3.00 12.77
CA TYR A 36 7.33 -4.17 12.24
C TYR A 36 7.38 -5.34 13.20
N ALA A 37 8.55 -5.61 13.79
CA ALA A 37 8.71 -6.62 14.83
C ALA A 37 7.88 -6.31 16.10
N ALA A 38 7.60 -5.03 16.36
CA ALA A 38 6.76 -4.56 17.47
C ALA A 38 5.27 -4.41 17.10
N GLY A 39 4.84 -4.87 15.91
CA GLY A 39 3.46 -4.78 15.45
C GLY A 39 3.05 -3.42 14.87
N LYS A 40 4.00 -2.51 14.62
CA LYS A 40 3.78 -1.26 13.89
C LYS A 40 3.98 -1.48 12.40
N PHE A 41 3.50 -0.55 11.57
CA PHE A 41 3.73 -0.58 10.11
C PHE A 41 3.20 -1.84 9.39
N GLN A 42 2.30 -2.60 10.01
CA GLN A 42 1.60 -3.74 9.40
C GLN A 42 0.34 -3.25 8.66
N PHE A 43 0.53 -2.37 7.68
CA PHE A 43 -0.57 -1.65 7.01
C PHE A 43 -1.54 -2.60 6.29
N THR A 44 -1.05 -3.71 5.75
CA THR A 44 -1.87 -4.73 5.07
C THR A 44 -2.80 -5.48 6.02
N GLU A 45 -2.59 -5.39 7.32
CA GLU A 45 -3.43 -5.99 8.36
C GLU A 45 -4.31 -4.96 9.10
N ASP A 46 -3.99 -3.66 8.98
CA ASP A 46 -4.74 -2.57 9.60
C ASP A 46 -6.02 -2.24 8.83
N LYS A 47 -7.13 -2.87 9.22
CA LYS A 47 -8.44 -2.66 8.59
C LYS A 47 -8.96 -1.23 8.72
N ALA A 48 -8.54 -0.47 9.73
CA ALA A 48 -9.01 0.91 9.90
C ALA A 48 -8.49 1.82 8.78
N LEU A 49 -7.30 1.51 8.25
CA LEU A 49 -6.64 2.26 7.19
C LEU A 49 -7.44 2.30 5.87
N LEU A 50 -8.29 1.30 5.61
CA LEU A 50 -9.02 1.20 4.33
C LEU A 50 -9.82 2.47 4.02
N VAL A 51 -10.58 2.98 4.98
CA VAL A 51 -11.45 4.16 4.77
C VAL A 51 -10.59 5.40 4.55
N ASP A 52 -9.53 5.57 5.33
CA ASP A 52 -8.61 6.70 5.19
C ASP A 52 -7.95 6.71 3.80
N LEU A 53 -7.58 5.55 3.25
CA LEU A 53 -7.03 5.46 1.89
C LEU A 53 -8.09 5.79 0.83
N MET A 54 -9.32 5.30 1.01
CA MET A 54 -10.41 5.57 0.08
C MET A 54 -10.72 7.06 -0.02
N GLU A 55 -10.76 7.76 1.12
CA GLU A 55 -11.06 9.19 1.17
C GLU A 55 -9.89 10.04 0.65
N ASN A 56 -8.67 9.81 1.16
CA ASN A 56 -7.52 10.66 0.83
C ASN A 56 -7.08 10.53 -0.63
N TYR A 57 -7.27 9.37 -1.26
CA TYR A 57 -6.86 9.10 -2.64
C TYR A 57 -8.03 8.98 -3.61
N THR A 58 -9.27 9.22 -3.15
CA THR A 58 -10.49 9.10 -3.96
C THR A 58 -10.58 7.73 -4.66
N ILE A 59 -10.38 6.65 -3.89
CA ILE A 59 -10.33 5.28 -4.42
C ILE A 59 -11.72 4.66 -4.36
N ASN A 60 -12.16 4.13 -5.51
CA ASN A 60 -13.32 3.26 -5.60
C ASN A 60 -12.91 1.81 -5.39
N VAL A 61 -13.63 1.11 -4.51
CA VAL A 61 -13.39 -0.30 -4.20
C VAL A 61 -14.61 -1.11 -4.60
N GLN A 62 -14.39 -2.16 -5.38
CA GLN A 62 -15.45 -3.04 -5.86
C GLN A 62 -14.98 -4.50 -5.93
N ARG A 63 -15.91 -5.44 -5.72
CA ARG A 63 -15.64 -6.88 -5.89
C ARG A 63 -15.98 -7.26 -7.32
N LEU A 64 -15.00 -7.77 -8.07
CA LEU A 64 -15.16 -8.20 -9.46
C LEU A 64 -14.49 -9.57 -9.66
N ALA A 65 -15.20 -10.50 -10.31
CA ALA A 65 -14.67 -11.83 -10.68
C ALA A 65 -14.02 -12.64 -9.53
N GLY A 66 -14.40 -12.39 -8.27
CA GLY A 66 -13.79 -13.08 -7.12
C GLY A 66 -12.50 -12.43 -6.61
N GLU A 67 -12.20 -11.21 -7.04
CA GLU A 67 -11.09 -10.38 -6.55
C GLU A 67 -11.61 -8.98 -6.16
N TRP A 68 -10.83 -8.25 -5.36
CA TRP A 68 -11.10 -6.84 -5.07
C TRP A 68 -10.32 -5.95 -6.01
N LEU A 69 -11.02 -4.98 -6.60
CA LEU A 69 -10.44 -3.94 -7.43
C LEU A 69 -10.48 -2.62 -6.67
N ALA A 70 -9.31 -2.02 -6.45
CA ALA A 70 -9.17 -0.62 -6.07
C ALA A 70 -8.86 0.20 -7.32
N SER A 71 -9.51 1.34 -7.51
CA SER A 71 -9.34 2.16 -8.72
C SER A 71 -9.55 3.65 -8.50
N THR A 72 -8.78 4.45 -9.22
CA THR A 72 -9.03 5.88 -9.49
C THR A 72 -9.45 6.05 -10.95
N SER A 73 -9.54 7.29 -11.45
CA SER A 73 -9.84 7.57 -12.86
C SER A 73 -8.75 7.11 -13.84
N GLY A 74 -7.52 6.86 -13.37
CA GLY A 74 -6.38 6.54 -14.23
C GLY A 74 -5.60 5.27 -13.89
N HIS A 75 -5.79 4.71 -12.69
CA HIS A 75 -5.03 3.55 -12.22
C HIS A 75 -5.92 2.58 -11.46
N SER A 76 -5.57 1.29 -11.50
CA SER A 76 -6.32 0.26 -10.79
C SER A 76 -5.44 -0.93 -10.41
N TYR A 77 -5.72 -1.55 -9.27
CA TYR A 77 -5.02 -2.74 -8.80
C TYR A 77 -5.99 -3.79 -8.22
N TYR A 78 -5.73 -5.05 -8.55
CA TYR A 78 -6.42 -6.21 -8.00
C TYR A 78 -5.68 -6.79 -6.80
N ALA A 79 -6.44 -7.35 -5.85
CA ALA A 79 -5.93 -8.20 -4.79
C ALA A 79 -7.04 -9.07 -4.16
N ASP A 80 -6.61 -10.00 -3.32
CA ASP A 80 -7.52 -10.88 -2.56
C ASP A 80 -8.32 -10.13 -1.48
N THR A 81 -7.83 -8.98 -1.01
CA THR A 81 -8.50 -8.14 -0.02
C THR A 81 -8.61 -6.69 -0.51
N PRO A 82 -9.66 -5.93 -0.09
CA PRO A 82 -9.83 -4.56 -0.53
C PRO A 82 -8.70 -3.65 -0.05
N LEU A 83 -8.17 -3.92 1.15
CA LEU A 83 -7.07 -3.16 1.74
C LEU A 83 -5.77 -3.35 0.95
N VAL A 84 -5.41 -4.59 0.60
CA VAL A 84 -4.21 -4.85 -0.20
C VAL A 84 -4.34 -4.22 -1.59
N ALA A 85 -5.53 -4.27 -2.21
CA ALA A 85 -5.77 -3.60 -3.49
C ALA A 85 -5.54 -2.08 -3.38
N CYS A 86 -6.04 -1.44 -2.33
CA CYS A 86 -5.84 -0.01 -2.08
C CYS A 86 -4.37 0.34 -1.81
N ILE A 87 -3.67 -0.43 -0.98
CA ILE A 87 -2.26 -0.18 -0.67
C ILE A 87 -1.40 -0.33 -1.94
N ARG A 88 -1.62 -1.37 -2.76
CA ARG A 88 -0.95 -1.53 -4.06
C ARG A 88 -1.20 -0.33 -4.97
N LEU A 89 -2.45 0.14 -5.04
CA LEU A 89 -2.80 1.33 -5.83
C LEU A 89 -2.06 2.58 -5.34
N VAL A 90 -2.03 2.83 -4.04
CA VAL A 90 -1.32 4.00 -3.46
C VAL A 90 0.18 3.92 -3.73
N VAL A 91 0.80 2.77 -3.49
CA VAL A 91 2.22 2.54 -3.81
C VAL A 91 2.50 2.80 -5.29
N ALA A 92 1.62 2.34 -6.19
CA ALA A 92 1.78 2.57 -7.62
C ALA A 92 1.58 4.04 -8.03
N LEU A 93 0.66 4.77 -7.38
CA LEU A 93 0.50 6.21 -7.61
C LEU A 93 1.74 7.00 -7.21
N THR A 94 2.47 6.54 -6.17
CA THR A 94 3.67 7.21 -5.66
C THR A 94 4.94 6.84 -6.42
N PHE A 95 5.14 5.54 -6.69
CA PHE A 95 6.42 5.02 -7.22
C PHE A 95 6.31 4.46 -8.64
N GLY A 96 5.11 4.45 -9.22
CA GLY A 96 4.82 3.80 -10.49
C GLY A 96 4.60 2.30 -10.36
N ASN A 97 4.32 1.63 -11.48
CA ASN A 97 3.93 0.22 -11.50
C ASN A 97 5.07 -0.77 -11.15
N THR A 98 6.30 -0.28 -11.08
CA THR A 98 7.49 -1.09 -10.78
C THR A 98 8.40 -0.35 -9.81
N VAL A 99 8.76 -1.02 -8.71
CA VAL A 99 9.66 -0.50 -7.68
C VAL A 99 11.00 -1.24 -7.73
N LYS A 100 12.10 -0.58 -7.34
CA LYS A 100 13.44 -1.19 -7.24
C LYS A 100 13.85 -1.21 -5.78
N GLU A 101 14.29 -2.37 -5.28
CA GLU A 101 15.04 -2.40 -4.01
C GLU A 101 16.44 -1.85 -4.30
N ASP A 102 16.85 -0.86 -3.50
CA ASP A 102 18.20 -0.30 -3.50
C ASP A 102 19.11 -1.11 -2.56
#